data_AF-A0A6H2C323-F1
#
_entry.id   AF-A0A6H2C323-F1
#
_cell.length_a   1.000
_cell.length_b   1.000
_cell.length_c   1.000
_cell.angle_alpha   90.00
_cell.angle_beta   90.00
_cell.angle_gamma   90.00
#
_symmetry.space_group_name_H-M   'P 1'
#
loop_
_entity.id
_entity.type
_entity.pdbx_description
1 polymer ?
#
loop_
_entity_poly.entity_id
_entity_poly.type
_entity_poly.pdbx_seq_one_letter_code
_entity_poly.pdbx_strand_id
1 'polypeptide(L)'
;MKLETFFKHFDLLAEAPNGVQKLRELILDLAVRGKLVTQDANDEPAAVLLERIKKEKERLVKDGNNKQSKPLPKITPDEITYKIPKKWEWIRIGEIALIQGGKRLPKGSSFSIQPTSHIYIQVTNMKNGTIIDNGLKYIDDNVYQPIKKYIIERDDLYITIAGTIGQVGEVPEFFNKMNLTENAAKIVFQGLNKKYFLLVLSSNIVQQQFKDKTNQQAQPKLAIKRIADAIIPIPPLNEQKRIVTKVDELMKLCDELEARQKKKQETRILINNAALNKLLTADTPETFTKNWQRIGDNFDLLYSAPENIGKLRQAILQLAVMGKLVPQNANDEPAAVLLERIKKEKERLIKEGKVKKEKSLTEIIADELEYNIPQQWAWSRLTDICELITDGTHQTPNYTDTGRIFLSAQNVKPFRFMPEVHRFVSEADYQGYIKSRKPEFEDILLTRVGAGIGEGAVIDQKLDFAIYVSVALIRPVKNFIDPYYLTIWLNSPSGTHKSSINTYGKGVSQGNLNLGLIRKFIVSLPPYQEQKRIVSKVDKLMKLCDELESKLTQTQTESEKIINAAVKQLLMV
;
A
#
# COMPACT_ATOMS: atom_id res chain seq x y z
N MET A 1 -5.65 -24.50 21.10
CA MET A 1 -6.63 -25.04 20.13
C MET A 1 -6.13 -26.39 19.62
N LYS A 2 -6.97 -27.42 19.47
CA LYS A 2 -6.56 -28.69 18.83
C LYS A 2 -6.49 -28.51 17.31
N LEU A 3 -5.65 -29.28 16.61
CA LEU A 3 -5.47 -29.18 15.16
C LEU A 3 -6.77 -29.39 14.37
N GLU A 4 -7.63 -30.31 14.82
CA GLU A 4 -8.96 -30.53 14.22
C GLU A 4 -9.85 -29.29 14.36
N THR A 5 -9.81 -28.62 15.52
CA THR A 5 -10.55 -27.39 15.76
C THR A 5 -10.04 -26.24 14.90
N PHE A 6 -8.72 -26.18 14.67
CA PHE A 6 -8.12 -25.21 13.75
C PHE A 6 -8.66 -25.37 12.33
N PHE A 7 -8.65 -26.59 11.78
CA PHE A 7 -9.16 -26.83 10.44
C PHE A 7 -10.66 -26.61 10.30
N LYS A 8 -11.45 -26.80 11.37
CA LYS A 8 -12.88 -26.44 11.38
C LYS A 8 -13.13 -24.93 11.28
N HIS A 9 -12.19 -24.11 11.73
CA HIS A 9 -12.29 -22.64 11.68
C HIS A 9 -11.33 -22.02 10.67
N PHE A 10 -10.83 -22.80 9.72
CA PHE A 10 -9.83 -22.38 8.75
C PHE A 10 -10.31 -21.16 7.93
N ASP A 11 -11.55 -21.21 7.46
CA ASP A 11 -12.16 -20.11 6.69
C ASP A 11 -12.29 -18.83 7.52
N LEU A 12 -12.71 -18.94 8.78
CA LEU A 12 -12.88 -17.80 9.69
C LEU A 12 -11.54 -17.13 9.98
N LEU A 13 -10.50 -17.92 10.19
CA LEU A 13 -9.14 -17.42 10.40
C LEU A 13 -8.61 -16.73 9.15
N ALA A 14 -8.96 -17.23 7.96
CA ALA A 14 -8.58 -16.58 6.72
C ALA A 14 -9.17 -15.16 6.60
N GLU A 15 -10.37 -14.90 7.14
CA GLU A 15 -11.04 -13.59 7.05
C GLU A 15 -10.34 -12.46 7.84
N ALA A 16 -9.42 -12.79 8.75
CA ALA A 16 -8.61 -11.80 9.44
C ALA A 16 -7.66 -11.05 8.48
N PRO A 17 -7.27 -9.81 8.78
CA PRO A 17 -6.21 -9.13 8.03
C PRO A 17 -4.93 -9.99 7.99
N ASN A 18 -4.35 -10.13 6.81
CA ASN A 18 -3.20 -11.01 6.54
C ASN A 18 -3.43 -12.50 6.91
N GLY A 19 -4.68 -12.92 7.11
CA GLY A 19 -5.01 -14.23 7.66
C GLY A 19 -4.57 -15.38 6.77
N VAL A 20 -4.83 -15.31 5.47
CA VAL A 20 -4.38 -16.33 4.51
C VAL A 20 -2.85 -16.48 4.53
N GLN A 21 -2.09 -15.38 4.55
CA GLN A 21 -0.64 -15.45 4.64
C GLN A 21 -0.19 -16.17 5.92
N LYS A 22 -0.81 -15.85 7.06
CA LYS A 22 -0.53 -16.53 8.35
C LYS A 22 -0.86 -18.01 8.32
N LEU A 23 -1.95 -18.40 7.65
CA LEU A 23 -2.29 -19.80 7.44
C LEU A 23 -1.24 -20.53 6.61
N ARG A 24 -0.77 -19.94 5.49
CA ARG A 24 0.32 -20.52 4.68
C ARG A 24 1.58 -20.76 5.49
N GLU A 25 2.00 -19.76 6.28
CA GLU A 25 3.16 -19.86 7.19
C GLU A 25 2.97 -21.00 8.20
N LEU A 26 1.81 -21.08 8.84
CA LEU A 26 1.47 -22.10 9.83
C LEU A 26 1.43 -23.51 9.21
N ILE A 27 0.88 -23.67 8.02
CA ILE A 27 0.83 -24.97 7.31
C ILE A 27 2.25 -25.51 7.12
N LEU A 28 3.18 -24.66 6.65
CA LEU A 28 4.58 -25.04 6.46
C LEU A 28 5.26 -25.41 7.79
N ASP A 29 5.01 -24.63 8.84
CA ASP A 29 5.58 -24.90 10.17
C ASP A 29 5.05 -26.22 10.76
N LEU A 30 3.74 -26.49 10.63
CA LEU A 30 3.15 -27.77 11.07
C LEU A 30 3.69 -28.95 10.25
N ALA A 31 3.92 -28.75 8.95
CA ALA A 31 4.49 -29.76 8.06
C ALA A 31 5.88 -30.19 8.52
N VAL A 32 6.77 -29.23 8.85
CA VAL A 32 8.16 -29.54 9.26
C VAL A 32 8.29 -29.92 10.73
N ARG A 33 7.23 -29.75 11.54
CA ARG A 33 7.16 -30.22 12.94
C ARG A 33 6.58 -31.63 13.07
N GLY A 34 6.13 -32.24 11.98
CA GLY A 34 5.46 -33.55 11.99
C GLY A 34 4.09 -33.50 12.67
N LYS A 35 3.44 -32.33 12.63
CA LYS A 35 2.13 -32.08 13.25
C LYS A 35 1.00 -31.97 12.22
N LEU A 36 1.31 -31.90 10.92
CA LEU A 36 0.31 -31.68 9.88
C LEU A 36 -0.50 -32.93 9.52
N VAL A 37 0.12 -34.11 9.58
CA VAL A 37 -0.50 -35.40 9.21
C VAL A 37 -0.31 -36.42 10.33
N THR A 38 -1.18 -37.42 10.37
CA THR A 38 -1.08 -38.52 11.34
C THR A 38 0.13 -39.40 11.04
N GLN A 39 0.81 -39.83 12.11
CA GLN A 39 1.94 -40.76 12.05
C GLN A 39 1.44 -42.18 11.76
N ASP A 40 2.14 -42.92 10.91
CA ASP A 40 1.82 -44.33 10.60
C ASP A 40 2.83 -45.28 11.29
N ALA A 41 2.31 -46.20 12.10
CA ALA A 41 3.12 -47.20 12.79
C ALA A 41 3.81 -48.19 11.83
N ASN A 42 3.34 -48.31 10.58
CA ASN A 42 3.94 -49.18 9.55
C ASN A 42 5.01 -48.49 8.71
N ASP A 43 5.16 -47.16 8.81
CA ASP A 43 6.19 -46.47 8.04
C ASP A 43 7.61 -46.87 8.47
N GLU A 44 8.49 -47.08 7.50
CA GLU A 44 9.91 -47.28 7.76
C GLU A 44 10.51 -46.07 8.49
N PRO A 45 11.26 -46.23 9.59
CA PRO A 45 11.91 -45.11 10.27
C PRO A 45 12.83 -44.30 9.36
N ALA A 46 12.88 -42.98 9.54
CA ALA A 46 13.71 -42.10 8.74
C ALA A 46 15.22 -42.46 8.80
N ALA A 47 15.69 -43.05 9.90
CA ALA A 47 17.06 -43.55 10.03
C ALA A 47 17.45 -44.51 8.89
N VAL A 48 16.57 -45.46 8.53
CA VAL A 48 16.82 -46.44 7.47
C VAL A 48 16.82 -45.78 6.09
N LEU A 49 15.92 -44.83 5.86
CA LEU A 49 15.91 -44.00 4.65
C LEU A 49 17.21 -43.21 4.51
N LEU A 50 17.67 -42.59 5.59
CA LEU A 50 18.89 -41.77 5.62
C LEU A 50 20.15 -42.60 5.34
N GLU A 51 20.24 -43.84 5.81
CA GLU A 51 21.34 -44.74 5.44
C GLU A 51 21.41 -44.98 3.94
N ARG A 52 20.27 -45.17 3.28
CA ARG A 52 20.20 -45.34 1.82
C ARG A 52 20.61 -44.07 1.08
N ILE A 53 20.13 -42.92 1.53
CA ILE A 53 20.48 -41.61 0.93
C ILE A 53 21.97 -41.31 1.08
N LYS A 54 22.57 -41.61 2.25
CA LYS A 54 24.01 -41.43 2.49
C LYS A 54 24.85 -42.27 1.53
N LYS A 55 24.49 -43.55 1.34
CA LYS A 55 25.14 -44.44 0.36
C LYS A 55 25.02 -43.91 -1.08
N GLU A 56 23.84 -43.44 -1.46
CA GLU A 56 23.64 -42.89 -2.81
C GLU A 56 24.42 -41.58 -3.00
N LYS A 57 24.46 -40.71 -1.99
CA LYS A 57 25.29 -39.51 -2.03
C LYS A 57 26.78 -39.85 -2.18
N GLU A 58 27.29 -40.87 -1.46
CA GLU A 58 28.68 -41.33 -1.62
C GLU A 58 28.96 -41.81 -3.04
N ARG A 59 28.00 -42.49 -3.69
CA ARG A 59 28.08 -42.86 -5.10
C ARG A 59 28.14 -41.63 -6.01
N LEU A 60 27.25 -40.64 -5.82
CA LEU A 60 27.27 -39.38 -6.57
C LEU A 60 28.58 -38.59 -6.41
N VAL A 61 29.21 -38.67 -5.23
CA VAL A 61 30.52 -38.05 -5.01
C VAL A 61 31.60 -38.73 -5.86
N LYS A 62 31.61 -40.07 -5.90
CA LYS A 62 32.56 -40.86 -6.70
C LYS A 62 32.34 -40.65 -8.20
N ASP A 63 31.10 -40.82 -8.67
CA ASP A 63 30.74 -40.74 -10.09
C ASP A 63 30.95 -39.33 -10.66
N GLY A 64 30.67 -38.29 -9.86
CA GLY A 64 30.86 -36.89 -10.25
C GLY A 64 32.29 -36.38 -10.12
N ASN A 65 33.24 -37.20 -9.68
CA ASN A 65 34.61 -36.80 -9.31
C ASN A 65 34.61 -35.56 -8.37
N ASN A 66 33.65 -35.53 -7.44
CA ASN A 66 33.49 -34.45 -6.49
C ASN A 66 34.44 -34.67 -5.31
N LYS A 67 34.95 -33.57 -4.74
CA LYS A 67 35.73 -33.67 -3.50
C LYS A 67 34.83 -34.13 -2.36
N GLN A 68 35.31 -35.09 -1.58
CA GLN A 68 34.61 -35.51 -0.38
C GLN A 68 34.46 -34.33 0.58
N SER A 69 33.24 -34.11 1.06
CA SER A 69 32.95 -33.03 2.00
C SER A 69 33.70 -33.29 3.32
N LYS A 70 34.22 -32.23 3.94
CA LYS A 70 34.75 -32.32 5.31
C LYS A 70 33.68 -32.90 6.25
N PRO A 71 34.08 -33.61 7.32
CA PRO A 71 33.14 -34.06 8.33
C PRO A 71 32.31 -32.88 8.84
N LEU A 72 30.99 -33.05 8.85
CA LEU A 72 30.08 -32.08 9.45
C LEU A 72 30.10 -32.26 10.97
N PRO A 73 29.84 -31.19 11.75
CA PRO A 73 29.71 -31.33 13.19
C PRO A 73 28.60 -32.31 13.56
N LYS A 74 28.55 -32.78 14.81
CA LYS A 74 27.38 -33.50 15.33
C LYS A 74 26.28 -32.50 15.70
N ILE A 75 25.02 -32.89 15.56
CA ILE A 75 23.89 -32.02 15.96
C ILE A 75 23.87 -31.97 17.48
N THR A 76 23.91 -30.77 18.06
CA THR A 76 23.84 -30.59 19.51
C THR A 76 22.39 -30.33 19.96
N PRO A 77 22.04 -30.62 21.23
CA PRO A 77 20.71 -30.32 21.75
C PRO A 77 20.29 -28.85 21.61
N ASP A 78 21.23 -27.91 21.73
CA ASP A 78 20.97 -26.47 21.62
C ASP A 78 20.57 -26.03 20.20
N GLU A 79 20.93 -26.81 19.17
CA GLU A 79 20.48 -26.55 17.79
C GLU A 79 19.02 -27.00 17.58
N ILE A 80 18.49 -27.90 18.42
CA ILE A 80 17.14 -28.46 18.26
C ILE A 80 16.09 -27.53 18.88
N THR A 81 15.34 -26.85 18.03
CA THR A 81 14.37 -25.81 18.45
C THR A 81 12.98 -26.37 18.81
N TYR A 82 12.69 -27.63 18.47
CA TYR A 82 11.42 -28.28 18.79
C TYR A 82 11.51 -29.82 18.74
N LYS A 83 10.54 -30.49 19.37
CA LYS A 83 10.40 -31.94 19.34
C LYS A 83 9.79 -32.41 18.02
N ILE A 84 10.35 -33.48 17.46
CA ILE A 84 9.86 -34.16 16.24
C ILE A 84 9.27 -35.54 16.61
N PRO A 85 8.44 -36.16 15.75
CA PRO A 85 7.92 -37.51 15.96
C PRO A 85 9.03 -38.57 16.09
N LYS A 86 8.75 -39.67 16.80
CA LYS A 86 9.76 -40.71 17.14
C LYS A 86 10.46 -41.35 15.93
N LYS A 87 9.80 -41.42 14.79
CA LYS A 87 10.35 -42.03 13.55
C LYS A 87 11.08 -41.03 12.66
N TRP A 88 11.10 -39.76 13.04
CA TRP A 88 11.80 -38.71 12.32
C TRP A 88 13.21 -38.56 12.85
N GLU A 89 14.09 -38.04 12.01
CA GLU A 89 15.47 -37.78 12.37
C GLU A 89 15.86 -36.33 12.04
N TRP A 90 16.66 -35.73 12.92
CA TRP A 90 17.36 -34.49 12.61
C TRP A 90 18.63 -34.82 11.82
N ILE A 91 18.86 -34.11 10.71
CA ILE A 91 20.03 -34.32 9.87
C ILE A 91 20.58 -32.98 9.38
N ARG A 92 21.88 -32.90 9.11
CA ARG A 92 22.44 -31.79 8.35
C ARG A 92 22.19 -31.98 6.86
N ILE A 93 21.80 -30.91 6.16
CA ILE A 93 21.56 -30.93 4.71
C ILE A 93 22.75 -31.54 3.98
N GLY A 94 23.96 -31.16 4.37
CA GLY A 94 25.19 -31.63 3.77
C GLY A 94 25.48 -33.11 3.99
N GLU A 95 24.76 -33.84 4.84
CA GLU A 95 24.89 -35.31 4.95
C GLU A 95 24.14 -36.05 3.85
N ILE A 96 23.09 -35.43 3.29
CA ILE A 96 22.15 -36.05 2.34
C ILE A 96 22.14 -35.39 0.95
N ALA A 97 22.76 -34.21 0.82
CA ALA A 97 22.83 -33.48 -0.43
C ALA A 97 24.25 -32.93 -0.70
N LEU A 98 24.56 -32.72 -1.99
CA LEU A 98 25.74 -31.98 -2.44
C LEU A 98 25.32 -30.55 -2.77
N ILE A 99 26.02 -29.58 -2.18
CA ILE A 99 25.77 -28.16 -2.43
C ILE A 99 26.89 -27.62 -3.31
N GLN A 100 26.55 -27.18 -4.51
CA GLN A 100 27.52 -26.76 -5.53
C GLN A 100 27.17 -25.36 -6.05
N GLY A 101 28.12 -24.44 -6.03
CA GLY A 101 27.90 -23.07 -6.52
C GLY A 101 27.88 -22.99 -8.04
N GLY A 102 27.19 -21.99 -8.58
CA GLY A 102 27.34 -21.60 -9.98
C GLY A 102 28.63 -20.81 -10.25
N LYS A 103 28.73 -20.21 -11.45
CA LYS A 103 29.95 -19.52 -11.89
C LYS A 103 29.68 -18.21 -12.61
N ARG A 104 30.54 -17.23 -12.36
CA ARG A 104 30.56 -15.96 -13.09
C ARG A 104 31.03 -16.19 -14.52
N LEU A 105 30.60 -15.33 -15.44
CA LEU A 105 31.19 -15.27 -16.77
C LEU A 105 32.72 -15.12 -16.68
N PRO A 106 33.49 -15.76 -17.59
CA PRO A 106 34.92 -15.52 -17.72
C PRO A 106 35.23 -14.03 -17.86
N LYS A 107 36.40 -13.61 -17.35
CA LYS A 107 36.81 -12.20 -17.38
C LYS A 107 36.90 -11.73 -18.83
N GLY A 108 36.24 -10.62 -19.15
CA GLY A 108 36.21 -10.04 -20.50
C GLY A 108 35.10 -10.60 -21.41
N SER A 109 34.35 -11.61 -20.98
CA SER A 109 33.18 -12.10 -21.70
C SER A 109 31.93 -11.28 -21.39
N SER A 110 31.03 -11.15 -22.36
CA SER A 110 29.69 -10.60 -22.22
C SER A 110 28.63 -11.66 -22.50
N PHE A 111 27.37 -11.34 -22.21
CA PHE A 111 26.25 -12.15 -22.70
C PHE A 111 26.15 -12.04 -24.23
N SER A 112 25.63 -13.10 -24.85
CA SER A 112 25.30 -13.09 -26.27
C SER A 112 24.15 -12.12 -26.53
N ILE A 113 24.18 -11.48 -27.70
CA ILE A 113 23.12 -10.56 -28.16
C ILE A 113 21.92 -11.36 -28.67
N GLN A 114 22.16 -12.55 -29.20
CA GLN A 114 21.13 -13.43 -29.75
C GLN A 114 20.91 -14.64 -28.83
N PRO A 115 19.71 -15.24 -28.83
CA PRO A 115 19.47 -16.49 -28.13
C PRO A 115 20.38 -17.61 -28.63
N THR A 116 20.98 -18.35 -27.69
CA THR A 116 21.79 -19.55 -27.96
C THR A 116 21.18 -20.77 -27.26
N SER A 117 21.75 -21.96 -27.49
CA SER A 117 21.42 -23.19 -26.75
C SER A 117 21.83 -23.16 -25.27
N HIS A 118 22.57 -22.14 -24.84
CA HIS A 118 23.14 -22.05 -23.49
C HIS A 118 22.56 -20.87 -22.73
N ILE A 119 21.54 -21.15 -21.91
CA ILE A 119 20.94 -20.16 -21.01
C ILE A 119 21.84 -20.01 -19.78
N TYR A 120 22.09 -18.75 -19.41
CA TYR A 120 22.74 -18.37 -18.17
C TYR A 120 21.69 -17.87 -17.18
N ILE A 121 21.30 -18.73 -16.24
CA ILE A 121 20.24 -18.47 -15.27
C ILE A 121 20.74 -17.50 -14.21
N GLN A 122 20.05 -16.36 -14.07
CA GLN A 122 20.34 -15.34 -13.08
C GLN A 122 19.37 -15.42 -11.90
N VAL A 123 19.74 -14.81 -10.76
CA VAL A 123 18.85 -14.68 -9.59
C VAL A 123 17.54 -13.96 -9.93
N THR A 124 17.56 -13.05 -10.91
CA THR A 124 16.35 -12.37 -11.41
C THR A 124 15.33 -13.32 -12.02
N ASN A 125 15.76 -14.47 -12.55
CA ASN A 125 14.89 -15.51 -13.09
C ASN A 125 14.32 -16.43 -11.99
N MET A 126 14.86 -16.39 -10.77
CA MET A 126 14.41 -17.25 -9.67
C MET A 126 13.26 -16.56 -8.93
N LYS A 127 12.02 -16.99 -9.20
CA LYS A 127 10.79 -16.38 -8.66
C LYS A 127 9.77 -17.45 -8.31
N ASN A 128 8.98 -17.21 -7.26
CA ASN A 128 7.83 -18.03 -6.90
C ASN A 128 8.13 -19.54 -6.79
N GLY A 129 9.29 -19.90 -6.23
CA GLY A 129 9.69 -21.31 -6.08
C GLY A 129 10.06 -22.03 -7.38
N THR A 130 10.23 -21.30 -8.49
CA THR A 130 10.60 -21.85 -9.81
C THR A 130 11.58 -20.91 -10.55
N ILE A 131 11.92 -21.24 -11.78
CA ILE A 131 12.71 -20.40 -12.70
C ILE A 131 11.78 -19.91 -13.81
N ILE A 132 11.69 -18.59 -13.98
CA ILE A 132 10.87 -17.94 -15.02
C ILE A 132 11.72 -17.58 -16.24
N ASP A 133 11.10 -17.56 -17.41
CA ASP A 133 11.70 -17.33 -18.74
C ASP A 133 11.72 -15.84 -19.16
N ASN A 134 11.45 -14.93 -18.23
CA ASN A 134 11.51 -13.50 -18.52
C ASN A 134 12.95 -12.96 -18.47
N GLY A 135 13.36 -12.22 -19.51
CA GLY A 135 14.65 -11.52 -19.54
C GLY A 135 15.87 -12.44 -19.51
N LEU A 136 15.77 -13.63 -20.11
CA LEU A 136 16.84 -14.61 -20.16
C LEU A 136 18.13 -14.05 -20.75
N LYS A 137 19.25 -14.54 -20.23
CA LYS A 137 20.58 -14.27 -20.75
C LYS A 137 21.15 -15.53 -21.37
N TYR A 138 21.88 -15.34 -22.45
CA TYR A 138 22.47 -16.40 -23.24
C TYR A 138 23.98 -16.21 -23.29
N ILE A 139 24.70 -17.32 -23.45
CA ILE A 139 26.15 -17.33 -23.62
C ILE A 139 26.51 -18.11 -24.87
N ASP A 140 27.52 -17.66 -25.60
CA ASP A 140 28.02 -18.38 -26.78
C ASP A 140 28.92 -19.56 -26.36
N ASP A 141 29.19 -20.47 -27.29
CA ASP A 141 29.96 -21.69 -27.03
C ASP A 141 31.35 -21.40 -26.41
N ASN A 142 32.02 -20.34 -26.85
CA ASN A 142 33.31 -19.91 -26.33
C ASN A 142 33.25 -19.50 -24.83
N VAL A 143 32.12 -18.95 -24.38
CA VAL A 143 31.85 -18.58 -22.99
C VAL A 143 31.36 -19.80 -22.20
N TYR A 144 30.58 -20.69 -22.84
CA TYR A 144 30.10 -21.93 -22.24
C TYR A 144 31.23 -22.91 -21.90
N GLN A 145 32.18 -23.16 -22.81
CA GLN A 145 33.21 -24.20 -22.62
C GLN A 145 33.99 -24.06 -21.30
N PRO A 146 34.46 -22.87 -20.87
CA PRO A 146 35.12 -22.70 -19.57
C PRO A 146 34.24 -22.97 -18.35
N ILE A 147 32.92 -22.80 -18.46
CA ILE A 147 31.97 -22.93 -17.34
C ILE A 147 30.96 -24.08 -17.51
N LYS A 148 31.18 -24.98 -18.47
CA LYS A 148 30.27 -26.09 -18.83
C LYS A 148 29.92 -27.06 -17.69
N LYS A 149 30.71 -27.07 -16.61
CA LYS A 149 30.45 -27.89 -15.41
C LYS A 149 29.51 -27.22 -14.40
N TYR A 150 29.26 -25.92 -14.53
CA TYR A 150 28.43 -25.14 -13.61
C TYR A 150 27.00 -25.07 -14.12
N ILE A 151 26.43 -26.25 -14.34
CA ILE A 151 25.06 -26.44 -14.82
C ILE A 151 24.16 -26.94 -13.70
N ILE A 152 22.87 -26.66 -13.81
CA ILE A 152 21.84 -27.18 -12.92
C ILE A 152 20.91 -28.11 -13.70
N GLU A 153 20.45 -29.18 -13.06
CA GLU A 153 19.58 -30.19 -13.69
C GLU A 153 18.16 -30.14 -13.14
N ARG A 154 17.21 -30.69 -13.89
CA ARG A 154 15.79 -30.71 -13.52
C ARG A 154 15.50 -31.41 -12.19
N ASP A 155 16.35 -32.35 -11.79
CA ASP A 155 16.18 -33.10 -10.54
C ASP A 155 16.84 -32.39 -9.34
N ASP A 156 17.63 -31.33 -9.59
CA ASP A 156 18.22 -30.48 -8.56
C ASP A 156 17.18 -29.47 -8.00
N LEU A 157 17.52 -28.85 -6.88
CA LEU A 157 16.92 -27.59 -6.42
C LEU A 157 17.95 -26.45 -6.52
N TYR A 158 17.51 -25.25 -6.88
CA TYR A 158 18.35 -24.06 -6.75
C TYR A 158 18.21 -23.44 -5.36
N ILE A 159 19.23 -22.72 -4.91
CA ILE A 159 19.17 -21.80 -3.78
C ILE A 159 19.96 -20.53 -4.08
N THR A 160 19.37 -19.37 -3.85
CA THR A 160 20.05 -18.08 -4.04
C THR A 160 20.98 -17.78 -2.86
N ILE A 161 22.20 -17.31 -3.16
CA ILE A 161 23.24 -17.06 -2.14
C ILE A 161 23.71 -15.61 -2.07
N ALA A 162 23.34 -14.78 -3.04
CA ALA A 162 23.56 -13.33 -3.04
C ALA A 162 22.37 -12.62 -3.71
N GLY A 163 22.12 -11.36 -3.34
CA GLY A 163 20.88 -10.66 -3.71
C GLY A 163 19.74 -11.03 -2.76
N THR A 164 18.64 -11.60 -3.28
CA THR A 164 17.61 -12.23 -2.43
C THR A 164 18.17 -13.53 -1.89
N ILE A 165 18.61 -13.60 -0.64
CA ILE A 165 19.30 -14.78 -0.09
C ILE A 165 18.31 -15.82 0.42
N GLY A 166 18.60 -17.10 0.19
CA GLY A 166 17.90 -18.24 0.80
C GLY A 166 16.68 -18.71 0.02
N GLN A 167 16.32 -18.07 -1.09
CA GLN A 167 15.20 -18.48 -1.93
C GLN A 167 15.54 -19.80 -2.62
N VAL A 168 14.66 -20.79 -2.46
CA VAL A 168 14.80 -22.14 -3.03
C VAL A 168 13.69 -22.38 -4.05
N GLY A 169 13.98 -23.17 -5.08
CA GLY A 169 12.95 -23.54 -6.06
C GLY A 169 13.34 -24.69 -6.95
N GLU A 170 12.34 -25.18 -7.69
CA GLU A 170 12.51 -26.23 -8.68
C GLU A 170 13.08 -25.70 -9.98
N VAL A 171 13.68 -26.62 -10.75
CA VAL A 171 14.26 -26.38 -12.07
C VAL A 171 13.32 -26.99 -13.11
N PRO A 172 12.61 -26.17 -13.91
CA PRO A 172 11.78 -26.67 -15.01
C PRO A 172 12.61 -27.41 -16.07
N GLU A 173 11.97 -28.33 -16.82
CA GLU A 173 12.63 -29.09 -17.89
C GLU A 173 13.33 -28.17 -18.90
N PHE A 174 12.72 -27.02 -19.22
CA PHE A 174 13.28 -26.02 -20.12
C PHE A 174 14.67 -25.51 -19.69
N PHE A 175 14.97 -25.54 -18.38
CA PHE A 175 16.24 -25.10 -17.81
C PHE A 175 17.18 -26.25 -17.46
N ASN A 176 16.84 -27.49 -17.85
CA ASN A 176 17.67 -28.65 -17.58
C ASN A 176 19.03 -28.53 -18.27
N LYS A 177 20.11 -28.74 -17.51
CA LYS A 177 21.52 -28.62 -17.94
C LYS A 177 21.94 -27.21 -18.38
N MET A 178 21.25 -26.16 -17.92
CA MET A 178 21.62 -24.77 -18.18
C MET A 178 22.59 -24.22 -17.13
N ASN A 179 23.35 -23.18 -17.48
CA ASN A 179 24.38 -22.61 -16.61
C ASN A 179 23.79 -21.81 -15.46
N LEU A 180 24.33 -22.03 -14.26
CA LEU A 180 23.91 -21.34 -13.05
C LEU A 180 24.88 -20.20 -12.69
N THR A 181 24.35 -19.03 -12.36
CA THR A 181 25.14 -17.89 -11.87
C THR A 181 25.88 -18.17 -10.56
N GLU A 182 27.01 -17.49 -10.32
CA GLU A 182 27.76 -17.51 -9.06
C GLU A 182 26.99 -17.00 -7.84
N ASN A 183 25.85 -16.34 -8.07
CA ASN A 183 24.96 -15.82 -7.04
C ASN A 183 23.90 -16.84 -6.61
N ALA A 184 23.96 -18.06 -7.14
CA ALA A 184 23.15 -19.19 -6.73
C ALA A 184 24.00 -20.47 -6.56
N ALA A 185 23.44 -21.44 -5.86
CA ALA A 185 23.96 -22.79 -5.74
C ALA A 185 22.86 -23.78 -6.13
N LYS A 186 23.27 -24.98 -6.52
CA LYS A 186 22.39 -26.14 -6.69
C LYS A 186 22.55 -27.11 -5.54
N ILE A 187 21.45 -27.79 -5.22
CA ILE A 187 21.32 -28.82 -4.20
C ILE A 187 21.02 -30.11 -4.94
N VAL A 188 22.01 -31.00 -5.00
CA VAL A 188 21.92 -32.31 -5.68
C VAL A 188 21.65 -33.37 -4.62
N PHE A 189 20.60 -34.16 -4.77
CA PHE A 189 20.17 -35.17 -3.81
C PHE A 189 19.40 -36.28 -4.53
N GLN A 190 19.29 -37.45 -3.88
CA GLN A 190 18.48 -38.57 -4.36
C GLN A 190 17.81 -39.29 -3.20
N GLY A 191 16.72 -40.02 -3.48
CA GLY A 191 16.00 -40.84 -2.49
C GLY A 191 15.03 -40.09 -1.59
N LEU A 192 14.96 -38.75 -1.68
CA LEU A 192 13.95 -37.93 -0.99
C LEU A 192 12.82 -37.51 -1.91
N ASN A 193 11.65 -37.24 -1.33
CA ASN A 193 10.62 -36.52 -2.05
C ASN A 193 11.06 -35.06 -2.29
N LYS A 194 11.28 -34.70 -3.56
CA LYS A 194 11.76 -33.37 -3.98
C LYS A 194 10.88 -32.22 -3.46
N LYS A 195 9.56 -32.35 -3.55
CA LYS A 195 8.63 -31.34 -3.04
C LYS A 195 8.73 -31.19 -1.52
N TYR A 196 8.82 -32.29 -0.77
CA TYR A 196 9.05 -32.21 0.67
C TYR A 196 10.35 -31.47 0.99
N PHE A 197 11.42 -31.78 0.26
CA PHE A 197 12.71 -31.12 0.48
C PHE A 197 12.65 -29.61 0.18
N LEU A 198 11.95 -29.22 -0.90
CA LEU A 198 11.66 -27.81 -1.18
C LEU A 198 10.86 -27.15 -0.04
N LEU A 199 9.81 -27.81 0.45
CA LEU A 199 8.96 -27.31 1.54
C LEU A 199 9.76 -27.06 2.82
N VAL A 200 10.60 -28.02 3.24
CA VAL A 200 11.40 -27.86 4.47
C VAL A 200 12.44 -26.76 4.32
N LEU A 201 13.11 -26.67 3.16
CA LEU A 201 14.07 -25.59 2.88
C LEU A 201 13.41 -24.21 2.84
N SER A 202 12.15 -24.14 2.41
CA SER A 202 11.37 -22.90 2.34
C SER A 202 10.72 -22.51 3.68
N SER A 203 10.72 -23.41 4.66
CA SER A 203 10.12 -23.16 5.97
C SER A 203 10.84 -22.06 6.74
N ASN A 204 10.09 -21.34 7.58
CA ASN A 204 10.65 -20.25 8.40
C ASN A 204 11.80 -20.72 9.29
N ILE A 205 11.73 -21.94 9.82
CA ILE A 205 12.76 -22.56 10.65
C ILE A 205 14.11 -22.64 9.91
N VAL A 206 14.11 -23.10 8.66
CA VAL A 206 15.35 -23.24 7.88
C VAL A 206 15.82 -21.91 7.34
N GLN A 207 14.89 -21.07 6.88
CA GLN A 207 15.20 -19.71 6.42
C GLN A 207 15.84 -18.87 7.55
N GLN A 208 15.42 -19.05 8.80
CA GLN A 208 16.03 -18.37 9.95
C GLN A 208 17.47 -18.84 10.19
N GLN A 209 17.76 -20.14 10.06
CA GLN A 209 19.13 -20.66 10.14
C GLN A 209 20.06 -20.04 9.08
N PHE A 210 19.52 -19.72 7.89
CA PHE A 210 20.27 -19.00 6.85
C PHE A 210 20.48 -17.53 7.23
N LYS A 211 19.45 -16.85 7.73
CA LYS A 211 19.48 -15.41 8.10
C LYS A 211 20.40 -15.10 9.29
N ASP A 212 20.30 -15.87 10.37
CA ASP A 212 21.07 -15.64 11.60
C ASP A 212 22.58 -15.61 11.36
N LYS A 213 23.02 -16.29 10.30
CA LYS A 213 24.42 -16.43 9.94
C LYS A 213 24.86 -15.46 8.82
N THR A 214 23.97 -14.76 8.14
CA THR A 214 24.31 -13.84 7.01
C THR A 214 24.37 -12.35 7.37
N ASN A 215 23.73 -11.91 8.46
CA ASN A 215 23.58 -10.49 8.86
C ASN A 215 24.84 -9.77 9.37
N GLN A 216 26.05 -10.31 9.16
CA GLN A 216 27.30 -9.82 9.76
C GLN A 216 28.27 -9.11 8.79
N GLN A 217 27.86 -8.79 7.54
CA GLN A 217 28.75 -8.19 6.52
C GLN A 217 28.06 -7.13 5.65
N ALA A 218 28.85 -6.17 5.13
CA ALA A 218 28.38 -5.04 4.29
C ALA A 218 27.76 -5.46 2.94
N GLN A 219 28.12 -6.63 2.41
CA GLN A 219 27.39 -7.32 1.34
C GLN A 219 27.12 -8.76 1.78
N PRO A 220 25.89 -9.08 2.22
CA PRO A 220 25.60 -10.40 2.77
C PRO A 220 25.70 -11.47 1.68
N LYS A 221 26.36 -12.59 2.00
CA LYS A 221 26.44 -13.77 1.15
C LYS A 221 26.23 -15.05 1.97
N LEU A 222 25.38 -15.94 1.49
CA LEU A 222 25.15 -17.25 2.10
C LEU A 222 26.21 -18.24 1.63
N ALA A 223 27.19 -18.51 2.49
CA ALA A 223 28.23 -19.47 2.18
C ALA A 223 27.65 -20.88 1.97
N ILE A 224 28.12 -21.59 0.94
CA ILE A 224 27.73 -22.98 0.64
C ILE A 224 27.84 -23.90 1.86
N LYS A 225 28.91 -23.72 2.65
CA LYS A 225 29.10 -24.47 3.89
C LYS A 225 27.94 -24.27 4.87
N ARG A 226 27.37 -23.06 4.98
CA ARG A 226 26.25 -22.78 5.89
C ARG A 226 24.97 -23.47 5.45
N ILE A 227 24.76 -23.62 4.15
CA ILE A 227 23.64 -24.40 3.61
C ILE A 227 23.83 -25.87 3.99
N ALA A 228 25.03 -26.41 3.79
CA ALA A 228 25.35 -27.79 4.18
C ALA A 228 25.26 -28.03 5.70
N ASP A 229 25.63 -27.04 6.52
CA ASP A 229 25.65 -27.13 7.99
C ASP A 229 24.25 -27.01 8.62
N ALA A 230 23.26 -26.46 7.89
CA ALA A 230 21.91 -26.26 8.42
C ALA A 230 21.22 -27.60 8.69
N ILE A 231 20.44 -27.64 9.77
CA ILE A 231 19.72 -28.83 10.22
C ILE A 231 18.29 -28.82 9.73
N ILE A 232 17.80 -29.99 9.33
CA ILE A 232 16.43 -30.19 8.89
C ILE A 232 15.86 -31.48 9.49
N PRO A 233 14.54 -31.52 9.73
CA PRO A 233 13.85 -32.73 10.12
C PRO A 233 13.54 -33.59 8.88
N ILE A 234 13.74 -34.90 8.96
CA ILE A 234 13.42 -35.85 7.89
C ILE A 234 12.41 -36.91 8.40
N PRO A 235 11.22 -37.00 7.80
CA PRO A 235 10.25 -38.06 8.03
C PRO A 235 10.59 -39.32 7.21
N PRO A 236 9.93 -40.45 7.52
CA PRO A 236 9.75 -41.56 6.58
C PRO A 236 9.30 -41.12 5.18
N LEU A 237 9.77 -41.81 4.13
CA LEU A 237 9.50 -41.41 2.74
C LEU A 237 7.99 -41.38 2.40
N ASN A 238 7.21 -42.33 2.91
CA ASN A 238 5.77 -42.34 2.69
C ASN A 238 5.08 -41.19 3.42
N GLU A 239 5.55 -40.82 4.61
CA GLU A 239 5.05 -39.67 5.33
C GLU A 239 5.39 -38.36 4.60
N GLN A 240 6.59 -38.22 4.02
CA GLN A 240 6.94 -37.08 3.16
C GLN A 240 5.91 -36.88 2.04
N LYS A 241 5.48 -37.97 1.38
CA LYS A 241 4.43 -37.92 0.35
C LYS A 241 3.10 -37.44 0.92
N ARG A 242 2.66 -37.99 2.07
CA ARG A 242 1.41 -37.57 2.74
C ARG A 242 1.45 -36.10 3.15
N ILE A 243 2.58 -35.62 3.65
CA ILE A 243 2.78 -34.20 4.00
C ILE A 243 2.63 -33.33 2.76
N VAL A 244 3.34 -33.66 1.67
CA VAL A 244 3.27 -32.89 0.42
C VAL A 244 1.85 -32.83 -0.11
N THR A 245 1.14 -33.95 -0.16
CA THR A 245 -0.26 -33.99 -0.58
C THR A 245 -1.13 -33.07 0.28
N LYS A 246 -0.95 -33.09 1.61
CA LYS A 246 -1.76 -32.27 2.52
C LYS A 246 -1.41 -30.78 2.45
N VAL A 247 -0.13 -30.44 2.26
CA VAL A 247 0.29 -29.05 2.04
C VAL A 247 -0.28 -28.53 0.71
N ASP A 248 -0.17 -29.29 -0.38
CA ASP A 248 -0.72 -28.90 -1.69
C ASP A 248 -2.24 -28.65 -1.60
N GLU A 249 -2.98 -29.52 -0.88
CA GLU A 249 -4.42 -29.36 -0.62
C GLU A 249 -4.74 -28.04 0.13
N LEU A 250 -4.03 -27.77 1.23
CA LEU A 250 -4.30 -26.61 2.08
C LEU A 250 -3.83 -25.29 1.45
N MET A 251 -2.74 -25.31 0.67
CA MET A 251 -2.27 -24.15 -0.09
C MET A 251 -3.27 -23.79 -1.19
N LYS A 252 -3.84 -24.77 -1.88
CA LYS A 252 -4.93 -24.52 -2.84
C LYS A 252 -6.15 -23.89 -2.18
N LEU A 253 -6.55 -24.38 -0.99
CA LEU A 253 -7.63 -23.75 -0.22
C LEU A 253 -7.29 -22.30 0.18
N CYS A 254 -6.04 -22.03 0.57
CA CYS A 254 -5.59 -20.66 0.82
C CYS A 254 -5.74 -19.76 -0.42
N ASP A 255 -5.36 -20.25 -1.60
CA ASP A 255 -5.48 -19.50 -2.86
C ASP A 255 -6.95 -19.18 -3.20
N GLU A 256 -7.85 -20.17 -3.01
CA GLU A 256 -9.30 -20.00 -3.22
C GLU A 256 -9.90 -18.97 -2.25
N LEU A 257 -9.50 -19.01 -0.98
CA LEU A 257 -9.95 -18.06 0.05
C LEU A 257 -9.47 -16.64 -0.22
N GLU A 258 -8.20 -16.46 -0.61
CA GLU A 258 -7.64 -15.15 -0.98
C GLU A 258 -8.35 -14.56 -2.20
N ALA A 259 -8.58 -15.38 -3.24
CA ALA A 259 -9.33 -14.95 -4.43
C ALA A 259 -10.77 -14.54 -4.08
N ARG A 260 -11.44 -15.31 -3.21
CA ARG A 260 -12.80 -14.99 -2.73
C ARG A 260 -12.84 -13.68 -1.95
N GLN A 261 -11.87 -13.45 -1.07
CA GLN A 261 -11.77 -12.22 -0.28
C GLN A 261 -11.54 -10.99 -1.16
N LYS A 262 -10.59 -11.08 -2.10
CA LYS A 262 -10.33 -10.00 -3.06
C LYS A 262 -11.58 -9.66 -3.86
N LYS A 263 -12.28 -10.68 -4.39
CA LYS A 263 -13.53 -10.48 -5.13
C LYS A 263 -14.63 -9.85 -4.27
N LYS A 264 -14.78 -10.27 -3.01
CA LYS A 264 -15.73 -9.68 -2.05
C LYS A 264 -15.44 -8.20 -1.82
N GLN A 265 -14.17 -7.85 -1.64
CA GLN A 265 -13.73 -6.47 -1.44
C GLN A 265 -14.01 -5.60 -2.67
N GLU A 266 -13.58 -6.03 -3.86
CA GLU A 266 -13.81 -5.33 -5.12
C GLU A 266 -15.30 -5.11 -5.38
N THR A 267 -16.12 -6.14 -5.17
CA THR A 267 -17.58 -6.07 -5.34
C THR A 267 -18.20 -5.07 -4.38
N ARG A 268 -17.77 -5.05 -3.12
CA ARG A 268 -18.28 -4.11 -2.11
C ARG A 268 -17.96 -2.66 -2.49
N ILE A 269 -16.74 -2.38 -2.93
CA ILE A 269 -16.32 -1.04 -3.40
C ILE A 269 -17.17 -0.62 -4.59
N LEU A 270 -17.38 -1.52 -5.56
CA LEU A 270 -18.19 -1.25 -6.74
C LEU A 270 -19.64 -0.91 -6.38
N ILE A 271 -20.28 -1.72 -5.52
CA ILE A 271 -21.66 -1.49 -5.07
C ILE A 271 -21.77 -0.17 -4.31
N ASN A 272 -20.81 0.12 -3.41
CA ASN A 272 -20.79 1.38 -2.65
C ASN A 272 -20.71 2.60 -3.58
N ASN A 273 -19.77 2.58 -4.52
CA ASN A 273 -19.61 3.65 -5.51
C ASN A 273 -20.89 3.82 -6.37
N ALA A 274 -21.50 2.72 -6.80
CA ALA A 274 -22.73 2.77 -7.58
C ALA A 274 -23.92 3.33 -6.78
N ALA A 275 -24.05 2.97 -5.51
CA ALA A 275 -25.07 3.52 -4.61
C ALA A 275 -24.88 5.03 -4.40
N LEU A 276 -23.65 5.47 -4.09
CA LEU A 276 -23.34 6.89 -3.92
C LEU A 276 -23.56 7.68 -5.21
N ASN A 277 -23.15 7.14 -6.36
CA ASN A 277 -23.38 7.82 -7.64
C ASN A 277 -24.87 8.05 -7.90
N LYS A 278 -25.71 7.01 -7.72
CA LYS A 278 -27.17 7.14 -7.85
C LYS A 278 -27.77 8.16 -6.89
N LEU A 279 -27.24 8.29 -5.68
CA LEU A 279 -27.68 9.31 -4.73
C LEU A 279 -27.32 10.71 -5.21
N LEU A 280 -26.07 10.91 -5.66
CA LEU A 280 -25.55 12.21 -6.08
C LEU A 280 -26.15 12.70 -7.40
N THR A 281 -26.48 11.81 -8.32
CA THR A 281 -27.11 12.15 -9.61
C THR A 281 -28.65 12.09 -9.56
N ALA A 282 -29.26 12.02 -8.38
CA ALA A 282 -30.72 11.99 -8.27
C ALA A 282 -31.31 13.39 -8.58
N ASP A 283 -32.14 13.48 -9.61
CA ASP A 283 -32.71 14.73 -10.11
C ASP A 283 -34.00 15.14 -9.39
N THR A 284 -34.69 14.21 -8.73
CA THR A 284 -35.95 14.48 -8.02
C THR A 284 -35.84 14.19 -6.52
N PRO A 285 -36.62 14.87 -5.66
CA PRO A 285 -36.68 14.57 -4.22
C PRO A 285 -37.05 13.11 -3.90
N GLU A 286 -37.94 12.51 -4.69
CA GLU A 286 -38.42 11.14 -4.48
C GLU A 286 -37.32 10.12 -4.80
N THR A 287 -36.62 10.31 -5.93
CA THR A 287 -35.50 9.43 -6.32
C THR A 287 -34.34 9.57 -5.35
N PHE A 288 -34.04 10.79 -4.89
CA PHE A 288 -33.06 11.05 -3.84
C PHE A 288 -33.41 10.32 -2.55
N THR A 289 -34.65 10.47 -2.06
CA THR A 289 -35.12 9.85 -0.81
C THR A 289 -35.04 8.33 -0.90
N LYS A 290 -35.45 7.73 -2.02
CA LYS A 290 -35.36 6.29 -2.25
C LYS A 290 -33.91 5.78 -2.25
N ASN A 291 -33.00 6.51 -2.90
CA ASN A 291 -31.58 6.14 -2.92
C ASN A 291 -30.92 6.30 -1.55
N TRP A 292 -31.29 7.36 -0.81
CA TRP A 292 -30.86 7.59 0.56
C TRP A 292 -31.30 6.47 1.49
N GLN A 293 -32.59 6.11 1.46
CA GLN A 293 -33.15 5.01 2.24
C GLN A 293 -32.42 3.69 1.92
N ARG A 294 -32.20 3.39 0.63
CA ARG A 294 -31.47 2.19 0.22
C ARG A 294 -30.06 2.12 0.80
N ILE A 295 -29.34 3.25 0.87
CA ILE A 295 -28.02 3.30 1.50
C ILE A 295 -28.14 3.06 3.02
N GLY A 296 -29.12 3.69 3.67
CA GLY A 296 -29.40 3.49 5.09
C GLY A 296 -29.72 2.04 5.44
N ASP A 297 -30.63 1.40 4.70
CA ASP A 297 -31.04 0.01 4.88
C ASP A 297 -29.89 -0.98 4.68
N ASN A 298 -28.84 -0.58 3.96
CA ASN A 298 -27.66 -1.41 3.66
C ASN A 298 -26.37 -0.84 4.25
N PHE A 299 -26.46 0.06 5.24
CA PHE A 299 -25.31 0.82 5.70
C PHE A 299 -24.18 -0.08 6.22
N ASP A 300 -24.51 -1.08 7.02
CA ASP A 300 -23.53 -2.02 7.59
C ASP A 300 -22.82 -2.83 6.49
N LEU A 301 -23.52 -3.22 5.44
CA LEU A 301 -22.92 -3.92 4.30
C LEU A 301 -21.96 -2.99 3.54
N LEU A 302 -22.42 -1.77 3.25
CA LEU A 302 -21.72 -0.78 2.45
C LEU A 302 -20.50 -0.18 3.16
N TYR A 303 -20.53 -0.10 4.50
CA TYR A 303 -19.49 0.52 5.32
C TYR A 303 -18.90 -0.42 6.38
N SER A 304 -18.86 -1.72 6.07
CA SER A 304 -18.14 -2.75 6.84
C SER A 304 -16.60 -2.68 6.69
N ALA A 305 -16.07 -1.61 6.11
CA ALA A 305 -14.68 -1.51 5.69
C ALA A 305 -14.16 -0.07 5.74
N PRO A 306 -12.94 0.17 6.25
CA PRO A 306 -12.34 1.49 6.27
C PRO A 306 -12.24 2.13 4.88
N GLU A 307 -11.95 1.34 3.83
CA GLU A 307 -11.72 1.88 2.48
C GLU A 307 -12.92 2.61 1.87
N ASN A 308 -14.15 2.33 2.32
CA ASN A 308 -15.37 2.98 1.82
C ASN A 308 -15.69 4.29 2.56
N ILE A 309 -15.09 4.55 3.72
CA ILE A 309 -15.37 5.75 4.52
C ILE A 309 -14.90 7.01 3.80
N GLY A 310 -13.75 6.95 3.11
CA GLY A 310 -13.26 8.07 2.29
C GLY A 310 -14.28 8.53 1.24
N LYS A 311 -14.98 7.59 0.59
CA LYS A 311 -16.03 7.92 -0.39
C LYS A 311 -17.29 8.50 0.27
N LEU A 312 -17.65 8.04 1.47
CA LEU A 312 -18.74 8.63 2.25
C LEU A 312 -18.46 10.10 2.59
N ARG A 313 -17.24 10.43 3.03
CA ARG A 313 -16.83 11.82 3.31
C ARG A 313 -17.00 12.70 2.08
N GLN A 314 -16.53 12.23 0.92
CA GLN A 314 -16.68 12.95 -0.34
C GLN A 314 -18.15 13.13 -0.74
N ALA A 315 -19.00 12.13 -0.54
CA ALA A 315 -20.43 12.24 -0.79
C ALA A 315 -21.09 13.25 0.17
N ILE A 316 -20.72 13.27 1.45
CA ILE A 316 -21.22 14.27 2.42
C ILE A 316 -20.88 15.69 1.96
N LEU A 317 -19.63 15.94 1.56
CA LEU A 317 -19.20 17.24 1.04
C LEU A 317 -19.95 17.63 -0.24
N GLN A 318 -20.17 16.68 -1.15
CA GLN A 318 -20.92 16.94 -2.37
C GLN A 318 -22.39 17.28 -2.06
N LEU A 319 -23.04 16.52 -1.18
CA LEU A 319 -24.41 16.80 -0.75
C LEU A 319 -24.51 18.16 -0.04
N ALA A 320 -23.47 18.56 0.69
CA ALA A 320 -23.39 19.86 1.34
C ALA A 320 -23.47 21.00 0.31
N VAL A 321 -22.66 20.94 -0.76
CA VAL A 321 -22.60 22.00 -1.79
C VAL A 321 -23.73 21.95 -2.81
N MET A 322 -24.49 20.85 -2.85
CA MET A 322 -25.71 20.71 -3.65
C MET A 322 -26.97 21.20 -2.92
N GLY A 323 -26.86 21.59 -1.64
CA GLY A 323 -28.02 21.97 -0.81
C GLY A 323 -28.94 20.79 -0.45
N LYS A 324 -28.40 19.56 -0.44
CA LYS A 324 -29.13 18.33 -0.14
C LYS A 324 -28.82 17.76 1.25
N LEU A 325 -27.93 18.38 2.02
CA LEU A 325 -27.47 17.87 3.32
C LEU A 325 -28.33 18.35 4.51
N VAL A 326 -28.93 19.54 4.41
CA VAL A 326 -29.76 20.16 5.46
C VAL A 326 -31.09 20.64 4.87
N PRO A 327 -32.18 20.69 5.67
CA PRO A 327 -33.45 21.24 5.22
C PRO A 327 -33.34 22.71 4.83
N GLN A 328 -34.03 23.10 3.77
CA GLN A 328 -34.20 24.49 3.35
C GLN A 328 -35.13 25.22 4.33
N ASN A 329 -34.86 26.50 4.61
CA ASN A 329 -35.70 27.33 5.47
C ASN A 329 -36.28 28.50 4.67
N ALA A 330 -37.60 28.59 4.53
CA ALA A 330 -38.26 29.65 3.76
C ALA A 330 -38.07 31.07 4.34
N ASN A 331 -37.69 31.17 5.63
CA ASN A 331 -37.44 32.44 6.30
C ASN A 331 -36.00 32.95 6.15
N ASP A 332 -35.11 32.18 5.51
CA ASP A 332 -33.75 32.64 5.27
C ASP A 332 -33.73 33.70 4.16
N GLU A 333 -32.82 34.67 4.28
CA GLU A 333 -32.57 35.65 3.21
C GLU A 333 -32.05 34.91 1.96
N PRO A 334 -32.70 35.02 0.79
CA PRO A 334 -32.24 34.35 -0.43
C PRO A 334 -30.80 34.77 -0.79
N ALA A 335 -30.02 33.82 -1.30
CA ALA A 335 -28.62 34.06 -1.66
C ALA A 335 -28.44 35.16 -2.71
N ALA A 336 -29.44 35.39 -3.57
CA ALA A 336 -29.43 36.52 -4.51
C ALA A 336 -29.39 37.88 -3.79
N VAL A 337 -30.12 38.04 -2.68
CA VAL A 337 -30.11 39.26 -1.86
C VAL A 337 -28.76 39.38 -1.12
N LEU A 338 -28.24 38.26 -0.62
CA LEU A 338 -26.90 38.20 -0.02
C LEU A 338 -25.82 38.68 -0.99
N LEU A 339 -25.85 38.23 -2.25
CA LEU A 339 -24.90 38.65 -3.30
C LEU A 339 -24.96 40.16 -3.59
N GLU A 340 -26.16 40.74 -3.62
CA GLU A 340 -26.29 42.20 -3.77
C GLU A 340 -25.68 42.97 -2.59
N ARG A 341 -25.80 42.45 -1.36
CA ARG A 341 -25.17 43.04 -0.18
C ARG A 341 -23.64 42.91 -0.23
N ILE A 342 -23.14 41.75 -0.65
CA ILE A 342 -21.70 41.50 -0.88
C ILE A 342 -21.15 42.49 -1.91
N LYS A 343 -21.86 42.68 -3.03
CA LYS A 343 -21.47 43.63 -4.08
C LYS A 343 -21.37 45.06 -3.53
N LYS A 344 -22.38 45.53 -2.80
CA LYS A 344 -22.37 46.86 -2.15
C LYS A 344 -21.23 47.02 -1.15
N GLU A 345 -20.97 45.99 -0.34
CA GLU A 345 -19.86 46.02 0.62
C GLU A 345 -18.51 46.08 -0.09
N LYS A 346 -18.31 45.30 -1.15
CA LYS A 346 -17.09 45.37 -1.95
C LYS A 346 -16.91 46.73 -2.61
N GLU A 347 -17.97 47.33 -3.15
CA GLU A 347 -17.92 48.69 -3.69
C GLU A 347 -17.50 49.72 -2.63
N ARG A 348 -17.98 49.58 -1.39
CA ARG A 348 -17.55 50.40 -0.24
C ARG A 348 -16.06 50.20 0.05
N LEU A 349 -15.60 48.95 0.17
CA LEU A 349 -14.20 48.62 0.45
C LEU A 349 -13.25 49.08 -0.67
N ILE A 350 -13.70 49.09 -1.92
CA ILE A 350 -12.94 49.62 -3.07
C ILE A 350 -12.83 51.15 -2.97
N LYS A 351 -13.92 51.86 -2.62
CA LYS A 351 -13.88 53.32 -2.40
C LYS A 351 -12.96 53.70 -1.24
N GLU A 352 -12.89 52.86 -0.20
CA GLU A 352 -11.97 53.03 0.93
C GLU A 352 -10.52 52.61 0.63
N GLY A 353 -10.23 52.10 -0.57
CA GLY A 353 -8.89 51.64 -0.96
C GLY A 353 -8.42 50.35 -0.28
N LYS A 354 -9.31 49.65 0.43
CA LYS A 354 -9.00 48.38 1.13
C LYS A 354 -9.00 47.17 0.21
N VAL A 355 -9.80 47.22 -0.86
CA VAL A 355 -9.90 46.17 -1.88
C VAL A 355 -9.58 46.75 -3.26
N LYS A 356 -8.84 46.00 -4.07
CA LYS A 356 -8.55 46.39 -5.46
C LYS A 356 -9.76 46.14 -6.35
N LYS A 357 -10.03 47.06 -7.27
CA LYS A 357 -11.05 46.86 -8.30
C LYS A 357 -10.58 45.79 -9.29
N GLU A 358 -11.27 44.66 -9.34
CA GLU A 358 -11.01 43.61 -10.33
C GLU A 358 -11.76 43.87 -11.64
N LYS A 359 -11.30 43.22 -12.72
CA LYS A 359 -12.01 43.23 -14.01
C LYS A 359 -13.28 42.39 -13.87
N SER A 360 -14.41 42.90 -14.36
CA SER A 360 -15.64 42.13 -14.44
C SER A 360 -15.41 40.87 -15.26
N LEU A 361 -15.85 39.74 -14.73
CA LEU A 361 -15.89 38.47 -15.47
C LEU A 361 -17.20 38.41 -16.27
N THR A 362 -17.26 37.49 -17.23
CA THR A 362 -18.48 37.20 -18.00
C THR A 362 -19.55 36.62 -17.09
N GLU A 363 -20.81 36.83 -17.46
CA GLU A 363 -21.96 36.20 -16.79
C GLU A 363 -21.79 34.67 -16.77
N ILE A 364 -22.37 34.04 -15.75
CA ILE A 364 -22.39 32.58 -15.62
C ILE A 364 -23.48 32.06 -16.55
N ILE A 365 -23.14 31.15 -17.46
CA ILE A 365 -24.10 30.52 -18.36
C ILE A 365 -24.47 29.10 -17.89
N ALA A 366 -25.65 28.61 -18.29
CA ALA A 366 -26.20 27.34 -17.80
C ALA A 366 -25.28 26.13 -18.06
N ASP A 367 -24.56 26.11 -19.19
CA ASP A 367 -23.64 25.02 -19.57
C ASP A 367 -22.41 24.91 -18.65
N GLU A 368 -22.11 25.92 -17.83
CA GLU A 368 -21.01 25.88 -16.86
C GLU A 368 -21.40 25.18 -15.54
N LEU A 369 -22.69 24.89 -15.34
CA LEU A 369 -23.26 24.39 -14.08
C LEU A 369 -23.24 22.86 -14.02
N GLU A 370 -22.70 22.32 -12.92
CA GLU A 370 -22.48 20.86 -12.77
C GLU A 370 -23.69 20.11 -12.18
N TYR A 371 -24.60 20.82 -11.52
CA TYR A 371 -25.74 20.23 -10.80
C TYR A 371 -26.83 21.26 -10.51
N ASN A 372 -28.01 20.77 -10.12
CA ASN A 372 -29.10 21.61 -9.64
C ASN A 372 -28.89 22.04 -8.18
N ILE A 373 -29.23 23.29 -7.87
CA ILE A 373 -29.20 23.87 -6.52
C ILE A 373 -30.63 24.25 -6.08
N PRO A 374 -30.88 24.40 -4.76
CA PRO A 374 -32.17 24.89 -4.27
C PRO A 374 -32.52 26.28 -4.78
N GLN A 375 -33.82 26.59 -4.90
CA GLN A 375 -34.29 27.88 -5.43
C GLN A 375 -33.81 29.10 -4.64
N GLN A 376 -33.56 28.95 -3.32
CA GLN A 376 -33.06 30.04 -2.47
C GLN A 376 -31.55 30.27 -2.59
N TRP A 377 -30.84 29.37 -3.27
CA TRP A 377 -29.40 29.47 -3.50
C TRP A 377 -29.12 30.26 -4.77
N ALA A 378 -27.88 30.68 -4.93
CA ALA A 378 -27.41 31.37 -6.13
C ALA A 378 -26.03 30.85 -6.54
N TRP A 379 -25.73 30.94 -7.83
CA TRP A 379 -24.38 30.73 -8.33
C TRP A 379 -23.59 32.03 -8.27
N SER A 380 -22.31 31.95 -7.90
CA SER A 380 -21.42 33.11 -7.88
C SER A 380 -20.01 32.72 -8.28
N ARG A 381 -19.24 33.66 -8.86
CA ARG A 381 -17.82 33.41 -9.07
C ARG A 381 -17.08 33.65 -7.76
N LEU A 382 -16.02 32.88 -7.52
CA LEU A 382 -15.26 32.97 -6.28
C LEU A 382 -14.73 34.38 -6.02
N THR A 383 -14.33 35.11 -7.07
CA THR A 383 -13.91 36.51 -6.92
C THR A 383 -15.03 37.40 -6.37
N ASP A 384 -16.29 37.20 -6.76
CA ASP A 384 -17.40 38.08 -6.39
C ASP A 384 -17.69 38.02 -4.88
N ILE A 385 -17.45 36.86 -4.27
CA ILE A 385 -17.65 36.59 -2.83
C ILE A 385 -16.37 36.73 -1.98
N CYS A 386 -15.26 37.20 -2.57
CA CYS A 386 -14.00 37.41 -1.87
C CYS A 386 -13.51 38.87 -1.94
N GLU A 387 -12.86 39.32 -0.87
CA GLU A 387 -12.14 40.60 -0.79
C GLU A 387 -10.75 40.51 -1.44
N LEU A 388 -10.11 39.34 -1.33
CA LEU A 388 -8.76 39.10 -1.81
C LEU A 388 -8.60 37.66 -2.29
N ILE A 389 -8.04 37.48 -3.48
CA ILE A 389 -7.52 36.20 -3.97
C ILE A 389 -6.11 36.45 -4.51
N THR A 390 -5.11 35.95 -3.80
CA THR A 390 -3.69 36.15 -4.12
C THR A 390 -2.86 34.93 -3.77
N ASP A 391 -1.55 35.01 -3.88
CA ASP A 391 -0.59 33.98 -3.51
C ASP A 391 0.59 34.57 -2.75
N GLY A 392 1.38 33.67 -2.16
CA GLY A 392 2.59 34.04 -1.46
C GLY A 392 3.71 34.57 -2.35
N THR A 393 4.87 34.80 -1.75
CA THR A 393 6.02 35.35 -2.47
C THR A 393 6.50 34.42 -3.60
N HIS A 394 6.77 35.01 -4.77
CA HIS A 394 7.44 34.35 -5.90
C HIS A 394 8.97 34.39 -5.79
N GLN A 395 9.49 35.18 -4.86
CA GLN A 395 10.92 35.23 -4.60
C GLN A 395 11.33 33.95 -3.89
N THR A 396 12.47 33.39 -4.27
CA THR A 396 13.07 32.28 -3.52
C THR A 396 13.41 32.79 -2.12
N PRO A 397 12.80 32.23 -1.06
CA PRO A 397 13.01 32.71 0.30
C PRO A 397 14.41 32.34 0.82
N ASN A 398 15.03 33.26 1.56
CA ASN A 398 16.26 33.02 2.30
C ASN A 398 15.89 32.52 3.70
N TYR A 399 16.09 31.22 3.94
CA TYR A 399 15.73 30.62 5.22
C TYR A 399 16.76 30.92 6.31
N THR A 400 16.26 31.12 7.52
CA THR A 400 17.06 31.34 8.74
C THR A 400 16.71 30.29 9.79
N ASP A 401 17.57 30.11 10.79
CA ASP A 401 17.30 29.19 11.92
C ASP A 401 16.27 29.76 12.91
N THR A 402 16.13 31.09 12.95
CA THR A 402 15.18 31.84 13.79
C THR A 402 14.56 32.98 13.00
N GLY A 403 13.35 33.42 13.34
CA GLY A 403 12.73 34.60 12.72
C GLY A 403 11.22 34.50 12.65
N ARG A 404 10.65 34.93 11.53
CA ARG A 404 9.21 34.88 11.26
C ARG A 404 8.82 33.63 10.50
N ILE A 405 7.66 33.08 10.84
CA ILE A 405 7.16 31.83 10.28
C ILE A 405 6.88 32.00 8.79
N PHE A 406 7.34 31.03 8.02
CA PHE A 406 7.14 30.94 6.58
C PHE A 406 6.53 29.59 6.21
N LEU A 407 5.34 29.63 5.62
CA LEU A 407 4.53 28.44 5.31
C LEU A 407 4.44 28.21 3.80
N SER A 408 4.24 26.95 3.43
CA SER A 408 4.10 26.50 2.03
C SER A 408 2.98 25.46 1.89
N ALA A 409 2.86 24.84 0.72
CA ALA A 409 1.83 23.83 0.44
C ALA A 409 1.83 22.65 1.42
N GLN A 410 2.97 22.34 2.06
CA GLN A 410 3.03 21.27 3.07
C GLN A 410 2.19 21.56 4.32
N ASN A 411 1.89 22.83 4.58
CA ASN A 411 1.18 23.31 5.77
C ASN A 411 -0.35 23.35 5.58
N VAL A 412 -0.83 22.90 4.43
CA VAL A 412 -2.25 22.88 4.08
C VAL A 412 -2.64 21.45 3.73
N LYS A 413 -3.60 20.92 4.47
CA LYS A 413 -4.30 19.66 4.19
C LYS A 413 -5.81 19.95 4.15
N PRO A 414 -6.65 19.07 3.58
CA PRO A 414 -8.09 19.28 3.59
C PRO A 414 -8.58 19.58 5.00
N PHE A 415 -9.17 20.77 5.18
CA PHE A 415 -9.71 21.28 6.45
C PHE A 415 -8.70 21.49 7.58
N ARG A 416 -7.39 21.34 7.32
CA ARG A 416 -6.37 21.39 8.38
C ARG A 416 -5.24 22.34 8.02
N PHE A 417 -5.17 23.44 8.76
CA PHE A 417 -4.02 24.33 8.78
C PHE A 417 -2.97 23.76 9.75
N MET A 418 -1.73 23.59 9.27
CA MET A 418 -0.66 22.90 10.01
C MET A 418 0.59 23.78 10.11
N PRO A 419 0.58 24.82 10.96
CA PRO A 419 1.71 25.73 11.10
C PRO A 419 2.91 25.15 11.87
N GLU A 420 2.80 23.95 12.45
CA GLU A 420 3.78 23.40 13.41
C GLU A 420 5.12 23.09 12.74
N VAL A 421 5.11 22.61 11.49
CA VAL A 421 6.31 22.27 10.72
C VAL A 421 6.58 23.35 9.67
N HIS A 422 7.40 24.33 10.03
CA HIS A 422 7.66 25.52 9.21
C HIS A 422 9.15 25.82 9.05
N ARG A 423 9.44 26.83 8.23
CA ARG A 423 10.77 27.45 8.13
C ARG A 423 10.68 28.88 8.64
N PHE A 424 11.82 29.48 8.97
CA PHE A 424 11.89 30.90 9.29
C PHE A 424 12.47 31.71 8.14
N VAL A 425 12.06 32.97 8.08
CA VAL A 425 12.68 34.02 7.27
C VAL A 425 12.99 35.21 8.18
N SER A 426 13.89 36.09 7.74
CA SER A 426 14.23 37.30 8.48
C SER A 426 13.01 38.23 8.66
N GLU A 427 13.04 39.10 9.67
CA GLU A 427 11.98 40.13 9.84
C GLU A 427 11.87 41.03 8.60
N ALA A 428 13.01 41.38 7.98
CA ALA A 428 13.04 42.20 6.77
C ALA A 428 12.34 41.50 5.59
N ASP A 429 12.65 40.23 5.36
CA ASP A 429 11.99 39.43 4.31
C ASP A 429 10.49 39.28 4.58
N TYR A 430 10.12 38.97 5.84
CA TYR A 430 8.72 38.88 6.26
C TYR A 430 7.94 40.15 5.95
N GLN A 431 8.43 41.32 6.38
CA GLN A 431 7.79 42.61 6.10
C GLN A 431 7.65 42.87 4.59
N GLY A 432 8.66 42.48 3.80
CA GLY A 432 8.61 42.52 2.35
C GLY A 432 7.52 41.61 1.75
N TYR A 433 7.39 40.38 2.26
CA TYR A 433 6.46 39.39 1.75
C TYR A 433 4.99 39.72 2.04
N ILE A 434 4.68 40.27 3.22
CA ILE A 434 3.30 40.50 3.65
C ILE A 434 2.68 41.82 3.15
N LYS A 435 3.48 42.73 2.57
CA LYS A 435 3.08 44.11 2.23
C LYS A 435 1.75 44.26 1.50
N SER A 436 1.36 43.28 0.67
CA SER A 436 0.10 43.29 -0.08
C SER A 436 -0.75 42.02 0.10
N ARG A 437 -0.37 41.13 1.03
CA ARG A 437 -0.87 39.75 1.09
C ARG A 437 -0.67 39.12 2.47
N LYS A 438 -0.79 39.92 3.53
CA LYS A 438 -0.71 39.42 4.90
C LYS A 438 -1.86 38.42 5.14
N PRO A 439 -1.56 37.16 5.49
CA PRO A 439 -2.58 36.21 5.94
C PRO A 439 -3.20 36.68 7.27
N GLU A 440 -4.51 36.54 7.40
CA GLU A 440 -5.27 36.86 8.60
C GLU A 440 -6.01 35.63 9.14
N PHE A 441 -6.40 35.68 10.40
CA PHE A 441 -7.34 34.70 10.97
C PHE A 441 -8.62 34.66 10.13
N GLU A 442 -9.16 33.46 9.90
CA GLU A 442 -10.33 33.17 9.01
C GLU A 442 -10.10 33.36 7.51
N ASP A 443 -8.89 33.74 7.07
CA ASP A 443 -8.53 33.54 5.66
C ASP A 443 -8.41 32.04 5.33
N ILE A 444 -8.55 31.71 4.05
CA ILE A 444 -8.44 30.34 3.53
C ILE A 444 -7.12 30.21 2.76
N LEU A 445 -6.38 29.15 3.07
CA LEU A 445 -5.22 28.72 2.29
C LEU A 445 -5.63 27.61 1.33
N LEU A 446 -5.27 27.72 0.05
CA LEU A 446 -5.51 26.71 -0.98
C LEU A 446 -4.19 26.29 -1.63
N THR A 447 -3.86 25.01 -1.61
CA THR A 447 -2.63 24.52 -2.25
C THR A 447 -2.72 24.65 -3.77
N ARG A 448 -1.68 25.23 -4.38
CA ARG A 448 -1.60 25.53 -5.82
C ARG A 448 -0.50 24.80 -6.57
N VAL A 449 0.52 24.32 -5.87
CA VAL A 449 1.66 23.60 -6.44
C VAL A 449 1.98 22.39 -5.56
N GLY A 450 2.23 21.23 -6.17
CA GLY A 450 2.62 20.00 -5.47
C GLY A 450 1.50 18.96 -5.38
N ALA A 451 1.72 17.94 -4.54
CA ALA A 451 0.81 16.79 -4.45
C ALA A 451 -0.60 17.12 -3.96
N GLY A 452 -0.76 18.21 -3.19
CA GLY A 452 -2.03 18.61 -2.57
C GLY A 452 -2.83 19.66 -3.35
N ILE A 453 -2.61 19.84 -4.65
CA ILE A 453 -3.32 20.90 -5.41
C ILE A 453 -4.84 20.80 -5.25
N GLY A 454 -5.46 21.91 -4.85
CA GLY A 454 -6.90 22.00 -4.60
C GLY A 454 -7.31 21.71 -3.14
N GLU A 455 -6.39 21.26 -2.28
CA GLU A 455 -6.65 21.09 -0.84
C GLU A 455 -6.71 22.46 -0.15
N GLY A 456 -7.79 22.72 0.60
CA GLY A 456 -8.03 23.99 1.28
C GLY A 456 -8.18 23.87 2.79
N ALA A 457 -7.74 24.88 3.54
CA ALA A 457 -7.92 24.98 4.99
C ALA A 457 -8.16 26.42 5.44
N VAL A 458 -8.97 26.61 6.48
CA VAL A 458 -9.13 27.90 7.17
C VAL A 458 -7.94 28.12 8.11
N ILE A 459 -7.45 29.36 8.19
CA ILE A 459 -6.49 29.79 9.21
C ILE A 459 -7.26 29.96 10.52
N ASP A 460 -7.19 28.93 11.36
CA ASP A 460 -7.89 28.79 12.63
C ASP A 460 -7.02 29.14 13.86
N GLN A 461 -5.80 29.63 13.61
CA GLN A 461 -4.86 30.07 14.65
C GLN A 461 -4.46 31.52 14.41
N LYS A 462 -4.46 32.34 15.49
CA LYS A 462 -3.99 33.72 15.44
C LYS A 462 -2.47 33.74 15.44
N LEU A 463 -1.87 33.81 14.25
CA LEU A 463 -0.44 33.72 14.04
C LEU A 463 0.03 34.70 12.96
N ASP A 464 1.18 35.33 13.17
CA ASP A 464 1.85 36.14 12.15
C ASP A 464 2.81 35.28 11.32
N PHE A 465 2.54 35.12 10.03
CA PHE A 465 3.38 34.34 9.11
C PHE A 465 3.30 34.88 7.68
N ALA A 466 4.30 34.52 6.87
CA ALA A 466 4.29 34.73 5.43
C ALA A 466 4.08 33.38 4.71
N ILE A 467 3.58 33.43 3.49
CA ILE A 467 3.31 32.24 2.67
C ILE A 467 4.14 32.27 1.39
N TYR A 468 4.46 31.08 0.87
CA TYR A 468 5.10 30.89 -0.42
C TYR A 468 4.08 30.85 -1.59
N VAL A 469 4.55 31.11 -2.82
CA VAL A 469 3.73 31.06 -4.05
C VAL A 469 2.97 29.73 -4.24
N SER A 470 3.44 28.64 -3.62
CA SER A 470 2.79 27.33 -3.66
C SER A 470 1.38 27.31 -3.05
N VAL A 471 0.95 28.36 -2.35
CA VAL A 471 -0.35 28.47 -1.68
C VAL A 471 -1.06 29.75 -2.11
N ALA A 472 -2.37 29.65 -2.39
CA ALA A 472 -3.27 30.78 -2.56
C ALA A 472 -3.79 31.25 -1.20
N LEU A 473 -3.88 32.56 -1.03
CA LEU A 473 -4.61 33.21 0.06
C LEU A 473 -5.95 33.70 -0.48
N ILE A 474 -7.04 33.23 0.12
CA ILE A 474 -8.42 33.56 -0.24
C ILE A 474 -9.08 34.19 0.99
N ARG A 475 -9.53 35.44 0.86
CA ARG A 475 -10.25 36.17 1.90
C ARG A 475 -11.71 36.32 1.49
N PRO A 476 -12.65 35.57 2.08
CA PRO A 476 -14.07 35.80 1.86
C PRO A 476 -14.50 37.18 2.36
N VAL A 477 -15.60 37.73 1.82
CA VAL A 477 -16.16 39.00 2.35
C VAL A 477 -16.70 38.76 3.76
N LYS A 478 -16.09 39.45 4.73
CA LYS A 478 -16.34 39.23 6.17
C LYS A 478 -17.82 39.45 6.50
N ASN A 479 -18.36 38.63 7.40
CA ASN A 479 -19.76 38.61 7.84
C ASN A 479 -20.81 38.17 6.81
N PHE A 480 -20.45 37.94 5.54
CA PHE A 480 -21.39 37.49 4.50
C PHE A 480 -21.13 36.06 4.03
N ILE A 481 -19.90 35.59 4.16
CA ILE A 481 -19.47 34.27 3.74
C ILE A 481 -18.79 33.59 4.93
N ASP A 482 -19.27 32.40 5.27
CA ASP A 482 -18.61 31.55 6.26
C ASP A 482 -17.35 30.91 5.61
N PRO A 483 -16.14 31.15 6.14
CA PRO A 483 -14.90 30.61 5.56
C PRO A 483 -14.85 29.07 5.59
N TYR A 484 -15.51 28.43 6.56
CA TYR A 484 -15.59 26.98 6.64
C TYR A 484 -16.54 26.41 5.58
N TYR A 485 -17.64 27.10 5.26
CA TYR A 485 -18.50 26.72 4.13
C TYR A 485 -17.72 26.79 2.81
N LEU A 486 -16.98 27.87 2.58
CA LEU A 486 -16.19 28.00 1.36
C LEU A 486 -15.09 26.94 1.28
N THR A 487 -14.49 26.56 2.41
CA THR A 487 -13.53 25.47 2.51
C THR A 487 -14.17 24.09 2.26
N ILE A 488 -15.42 23.87 2.69
CA ILE A 488 -16.22 22.69 2.31
C ILE A 488 -16.39 22.63 0.79
N TRP A 489 -16.70 23.77 0.16
CA TRP A 489 -16.83 23.82 -1.29
C TRP A 489 -15.52 23.48 -2.01
N LEU A 490 -14.40 24.11 -1.61
CA LEU A 490 -13.08 23.86 -2.21
C LEU A 490 -12.64 22.39 -2.13
N ASN A 491 -12.90 21.74 -1.00
CA ASN A 491 -12.54 20.33 -0.78
C ASN A 491 -13.60 19.31 -1.22
N SER A 492 -14.76 19.76 -1.72
CA SER A 492 -15.79 18.88 -2.27
C SER A 492 -15.35 18.23 -3.60
N PRO A 493 -16.00 17.16 -4.06
CA PRO A 493 -15.77 16.61 -5.40
C PRO A 493 -15.84 17.68 -6.51
N SER A 494 -16.80 18.61 -6.45
CA SER A 494 -16.84 19.73 -7.39
C SER A 494 -15.65 20.67 -7.28
N GLY A 495 -15.28 21.11 -6.07
CA GLY A 495 -14.13 22.03 -5.88
C GLY A 495 -12.79 21.41 -6.28
N THR A 496 -12.58 20.13 -5.92
CA THR A 496 -11.38 19.37 -6.30
C THR A 496 -11.37 19.05 -7.80
N HIS A 497 -12.52 18.78 -8.42
CA HIS A 497 -12.63 18.63 -9.86
C HIS A 497 -12.27 19.92 -10.59
N LYS A 498 -12.84 21.08 -10.18
CA LYS A 498 -12.48 22.39 -10.72
C LYS A 498 -11.00 22.69 -10.57
N SER A 499 -10.42 22.42 -9.40
CA SER A 499 -8.97 22.54 -9.19
C SER A 499 -8.19 21.63 -10.14
N SER A 500 -8.66 20.40 -10.31
CA SER A 500 -7.98 19.39 -11.12
C SER A 500 -7.91 19.76 -12.60
N ILE A 501 -9.03 20.16 -13.21
CA ILE A 501 -9.11 20.50 -14.65
C ILE A 501 -8.41 21.83 -14.97
N ASN A 502 -8.27 22.72 -13.97
CA ASN A 502 -7.60 24.01 -14.12
C ASN A 502 -6.11 23.99 -13.73
N THR A 503 -5.54 22.80 -13.50
CA THR A 503 -4.11 22.64 -13.19
C THR A 503 -3.32 22.33 -14.47
N TYR A 504 -2.36 23.19 -14.81
CA TYR A 504 -1.44 22.97 -15.92
C TYR A 504 -0.23 22.12 -15.53
N GLY A 505 0.40 21.47 -16.51
CA GLY A 505 1.69 20.78 -16.32
C GLY A 505 1.61 19.46 -15.55
N LYS A 506 0.41 18.92 -15.34
CA LYS A 506 0.20 17.57 -14.76
C LYS A 506 0.87 16.51 -15.63
N GLY A 507 1.68 15.64 -15.01
CA GLY A 507 2.40 14.54 -15.68
C GLY A 507 3.82 14.87 -16.15
N VAL A 508 4.18 16.16 -16.26
CA VAL A 508 5.53 16.61 -16.63
C VAL A 508 6.21 17.39 -15.49
N SER A 509 5.43 18.05 -14.63
CA SER A 509 5.89 18.79 -13.45
C SER A 509 4.97 18.52 -12.25
N GLN A 510 5.24 19.17 -11.11
CA GLN A 510 4.40 19.12 -9.91
C GLN A 510 2.99 19.73 -10.07
N GLY A 511 2.66 20.26 -11.25
CA GLY A 511 1.39 20.91 -11.53
C GLY A 511 1.29 22.33 -10.96
N ASN A 512 0.54 23.21 -11.63
CA ASN A 512 0.30 24.57 -11.15
C ASN A 512 -1.15 24.99 -11.41
N LEU A 513 -1.88 25.28 -10.34
CA LEU A 513 -3.21 25.87 -10.38
C LEU A 513 -3.09 27.39 -10.44
N ASN A 514 -3.48 28.00 -11.56
CA ASN A 514 -3.32 29.43 -11.78
C ASN A 514 -4.33 30.28 -10.97
N LEU A 515 -3.90 31.37 -10.34
CA LEU A 515 -4.79 32.27 -9.60
C LEU A 515 -5.94 32.84 -10.46
N GLY A 516 -5.66 33.15 -11.73
CA GLY A 516 -6.68 33.64 -12.66
C GLY A 516 -7.79 32.62 -12.92
N LEU A 517 -7.50 31.32 -12.78
CA LEU A 517 -8.50 30.26 -12.87
C LEU A 517 -9.23 30.06 -11.55
N ILE A 518 -8.53 30.13 -10.40
CA ILE A 518 -9.16 30.09 -9.06
C ILE A 518 -10.23 31.18 -8.94
N ARG A 519 -9.94 32.42 -9.36
CA ARG A 519 -10.91 33.53 -9.35
C ARG A 519 -12.21 33.25 -10.12
N LYS A 520 -12.16 32.37 -11.12
CA LYS A 520 -13.27 32.02 -12.00
C LYS A 520 -14.11 30.84 -11.50
N PHE A 521 -13.70 30.17 -10.43
CA PHE A 521 -14.47 29.05 -9.87
C PHE A 521 -15.91 29.47 -9.61
N ILE A 522 -16.87 28.64 -10.07
CA ILE A 522 -18.30 28.87 -9.91
C ILE A 522 -18.75 28.12 -8.67
N VAL A 523 -19.15 28.86 -7.66
CA VAL A 523 -19.49 28.36 -6.32
C VAL A 523 -21.01 28.41 -6.13
N SER A 524 -21.57 27.33 -5.62
CA SER A 524 -22.97 27.29 -5.16
C SER A 524 -23.04 27.98 -3.80
N LEU A 525 -23.86 29.02 -3.70
CA LEU A 525 -23.95 29.87 -2.51
C LEU A 525 -25.33 29.72 -1.83
N PRO A 526 -25.39 29.20 -0.60
CA PRO A 526 -26.57 29.21 0.24
C PRO A 526 -26.79 30.57 0.90
N PRO A 527 -28.01 30.84 1.40
CA PRO A 527 -28.23 31.84 2.45
C PRO A 527 -27.21 31.75 3.59
N TYR A 528 -26.81 32.90 4.16
CA TYR A 528 -25.75 32.94 5.17
C TYR A 528 -26.04 32.07 6.42
N GLN A 529 -27.30 32.04 6.87
CA GLN A 529 -27.67 31.18 8.00
C GLN A 529 -27.62 29.69 7.63
N GLU A 530 -27.90 29.34 6.38
CA GLU A 530 -27.79 27.97 5.90
C GLU A 530 -26.33 27.51 5.80
N GLN A 531 -25.40 28.38 5.39
CA GLN A 531 -23.96 28.10 5.41
C GLN A 531 -23.53 27.57 6.79
N LYS A 532 -23.93 28.26 7.88
CA LYS A 532 -23.64 27.83 9.26
C LYS A 532 -24.25 26.49 9.62
N ARG A 533 -25.50 26.24 9.19
CA ARG A 533 -26.17 24.94 9.40
C ARG A 533 -25.45 23.81 8.66
N ILE A 534 -24.99 24.07 7.43
CA ILE A 534 -24.21 23.12 6.62
C ILE A 534 -22.90 22.80 7.32
N VAL A 535 -22.12 23.80 7.73
CA VAL A 535 -20.84 23.61 8.44
C VAL A 535 -21.05 22.74 9.68
N SER A 536 -22.01 23.10 10.54
CA SER A 536 -22.33 22.33 11.74
C SER A 536 -22.73 20.88 11.43
N LYS A 537 -23.46 20.63 10.34
CA LYS A 537 -23.88 19.29 9.95
C LYS A 537 -22.72 18.46 9.38
N VAL A 538 -21.89 19.05 8.52
CA VAL A 538 -20.69 18.41 7.98
C VAL A 538 -19.75 18.02 9.11
N ASP A 539 -19.46 18.92 10.06
CA ASP A 539 -18.59 18.63 11.20
C ASP A 539 -19.08 17.44 12.03
N LYS A 540 -20.39 17.39 12.31
CA LYS A 540 -21.00 16.25 13.02
C LYS A 540 -20.85 14.94 12.26
N LEU A 541 -21.09 14.95 10.95
CA LEU A 541 -20.99 13.75 10.12
C LEU A 541 -19.55 13.29 9.94
N MET A 542 -18.59 14.22 9.80
CA MET A 542 -17.17 13.88 9.69
C MET A 542 -16.66 13.21 10.97
N LYS A 543 -17.08 13.68 12.15
CA LYS A 543 -16.78 13.01 13.43
C LYS A 543 -17.34 11.59 13.49
N LEU A 544 -18.58 11.38 13.07
CA LEU A 544 -19.17 10.02 13.00
C LEU A 544 -18.42 9.11 12.02
N CYS A 545 -17.94 9.66 10.90
CA CYS A 545 -17.08 8.91 9.99
C CYS A 545 -15.74 8.55 10.65
N ASP A 546 -15.13 9.45 11.43
CA ASP A 546 -13.88 9.18 12.18
C ASP A 546 -14.08 8.06 13.21
N GLU A 547 -15.17 8.10 13.97
CA GLU A 547 -15.54 7.07 14.94
C GLU A 547 -15.76 5.71 14.28
N LEU A 548 -16.48 5.68 13.15
CA LEU A 548 -16.73 4.47 12.39
C LEU A 548 -15.44 3.87 11.83
N GLU A 549 -14.59 4.70 11.23
CA GLU A 549 -13.28 4.29 10.69
C GLU A 549 -12.39 3.72 11.80
N SER A 550 -12.31 4.41 12.95
CA SER A 550 -11.56 3.95 14.12
C SER A 550 -12.04 2.58 14.62
N LYS A 551 -13.36 2.39 14.76
CA LYS A 551 -13.95 1.11 15.19
C LYS A 551 -13.63 -0.03 14.22
N LEU A 552 -13.68 0.22 12.91
CA LEU A 552 -13.37 -0.77 11.88
C LEU A 552 -11.88 -1.16 11.90
N THR A 553 -10.98 -0.18 12.00
CA THR A 553 -9.53 -0.43 12.10
C THR A 553 -9.18 -1.17 13.39
N GLN A 554 -9.82 -0.84 14.51
CA GLN A 554 -9.64 -1.56 15.77
C GLN A 554 -10.08 -3.02 15.63
N THR A 555 -11.26 -3.26 15.05
CA THR A 555 -11.78 -4.62 14.82
C THR A 555 -10.82 -5.45 13.95
N GLN A 556 -10.27 -4.86 12.90
CA GLN A 556 -9.24 -5.49 12.06
C GLN A 556 -7.98 -5.85 12.87
N THR A 557 -7.49 -4.90 13.66
CA THR A 557 -6.30 -5.10 14.51
C THR A 557 -6.51 -6.20 15.56
N GLU A 558 -7.68 -6.25 16.18
CA GLU A 558 -8.05 -7.29 17.16
C GLU A 558 -8.14 -8.67 16.51
N SER A 559 -8.76 -8.75 15.32
CA SER A 559 -8.81 -9.97 14.53
C SER A 559 -7.41 -10.48 14.17
N GLU A 560 -6.50 -9.58 13.76
CA GLU A 560 -5.10 -9.93 13.48
C GLU A 560 -4.35 -10.42 14.74
N LYS A 561 -4.61 -9.83 15.91
CA LYS A 561 -4.03 -10.32 17.17
C LYS A 561 -4.53 -11.72 17.53
N ILE A 562 -5.82 -11.99 17.33
CA ILE A 562 -6.43 -13.30 17.63
C ILE A 562 -5.82 -14.38 16.74
N ILE A 563 -5.68 -14.16 15.43
CA ILE A 563 -5.04 -15.15 14.56
C ILE A 563 -3.58 -15.38 14.92
N ASN A 564 -2.82 -14.32 15.22
CA ASN A 564 -1.43 -14.45 15.66
C ASN A 564 -1.31 -15.27 16.96
N ALA A 565 -2.21 -15.05 17.91
CA ALA A 565 -2.27 -15.82 19.15
C ALA A 565 -2.66 -17.30 18.90
N ALA A 566 -3.64 -17.54 18.03
CA ALA A 566 -4.08 -18.88 17.65
C ALA A 566 -2.96 -19.68 16.97
N VAL A 567 -2.27 -19.06 16.01
CA VAL A 567 -1.10 -19.63 15.32
C VAL A 567 0.00 -19.96 16.33
N LYS A 568 0.36 -19.01 17.21
CA LYS A 568 1.39 -19.23 18.23
C LYS A 568 1.03 -20.39 19.17
N GLN A 569 -0.23 -20.48 19.60
CA GLN A 569 -0.68 -21.57 20.48
C GLN A 569 -0.57 -22.94 19.81
N LEU A 570 -0.91 -23.05 18.52
CA LEU A 570 -0.80 -24.30 17.75
C LEU A 570 0.65 -24.76 17.56
N LEU A 571 1.61 -23.85 17.56
CA LEU A 571 3.02 -24.20 17.44
C LEU A 571 3.62 -24.66 18.78
N MET A 572 3.08 -24.18 19.90
CA MET A 572 3.53 -24.51 21.25
C MET A 572 3.04 -25.87 21.76
N VAL A 573 1.81 -26.27 21.37
CA VAL A 573 1.23 -27.60 21.65
C VAL A 573 1.73 -28.56 20.61
#